data_AF-A0A8T5E1Q6-F1
#
_entry.id   AF-A0A8T5E1Q6-F1
#
_cell.length_a   1.000
_cell.length_b   1.000
_cell.length_c   1.000
_cell.angle_alpha   90.00
_cell.angle_beta   90.00
_cell.angle_gamma   90.00
#
_symmetry.space_group_name_H-M   'P 1'
#
loop_
_entity.id
_entity.type
_entity.pdbx_description
1 polymer ?
#
loop_
_entity_poly.entity_id
_entity_poly.type
_entity_poly.pdbx_seq_one_letter_code
_entity_poly.pdbx_strand_id
1 'polypeptide(L)'
;MVEPSSDRRAVFRGVVSLALHDGNLSFGEKRLITKLAMALRLDDDEPKMIYDAILEEEKLEDGHPLTISEKFTAYEQVLETFLINTNKTDDELRMIAYLRRVFEISDSEHRAILSSLDRQLE
;
A
#
# COMPACT_ATOMS: atom_id res chain seq x y z
N MET A 1 -9.33 9.94 10.92
CA MET A 1 -9.95 9.85 9.58
C MET A 1 -8.79 9.74 8.60
N VAL A 2 -8.71 8.71 7.76
CA VAL A 2 -7.65 8.62 6.73
C VAL A 2 -7.98 9.64 5.65
N GLU A 3 -7.07 10.58 5.41
CA GLU A 3 -7.19 11.59 4.36
C GLU A 3 -6.74 10.99 3.02
N PRO A 4 -7.44 11.28 1.91
CA PRO A 4 -6.95 10.96 0.58
C PRO A 4 -5.57 11.56 0.32
N SER A 5 -4.74 10.84 -0.41
CA SER A 5 -3.44 11.36 -0.83
C SER A 5 -3.10 10.93 -2.24
N SER A 6 -2.42 11.81 -2.95
CA SER A 6 -1.75 11.50 -4.21
C SER A 6 -0.24 11.42 -4.04
N ASP A 7 0.30 11.76 -2.88
CA ASP A 7 1.75 11.75 -2.67
C ASP A 7 2.27 10.33 -2.43
N ARG A 8 3.20 9.85 -3.28
CA ARG A 8 3.71 8.47 -3.20
C ARG A 8 4.39 8.16 -1.86
N ARG A 9 5.11 9.12 -1.27
CA ARG A 9 5.84 8.92 0.00
C ARG A 9 4.86 8.90 1.17
N ALA A 10 3.87 9.79 1.18
CA ALA A 10 2.85 9.85 2.21
C ALA A 10 1.99 8.58 2.23
N VAL A 11 1.61 8.06 1.05
CA VAL A 11 0.87 6.80 0.94
C VAL A 11 1.70 5.64 1.49
N PHE A 12 2.97 5.54 1.09
CA PHE A 12 3.87 4.50 1.59
C PHE A 12 4.06 4.59 3.11
N ARG A 13 4.34 5.80 3.62
CA ARG A 13 4.48 6.07 5.05
C ARG A 13 3.26 5.59 5.83
N GLY A 14 2.05 5.92 5.36
CA GLY A 14 0.81 5.52 6.04
C GLY A 14 0.65 4.01 6.15
N VAL A 15 1.01 3.24 5.11
CA VAL A 15 0.99 1.78 5.15
C VAL A 15 2.05 1.22 6.11
N VAL A 16 3.28 1.74 6.05
CA VAL A 16 4.37 1.28 6.92
C VAL A 16 4.08 1.61 8.39
N SER A 17 3.52 2.79 8.69
CA SER A 17 3.10 3.15 10.04
C SER A 17 2.00 2.24 10.59
N LEU A 18 1.07 1.77 9.74
CA LEU A 18 0.06 0.78 10.16
C LEU A 18 0.69 -0.57 10.46
N ALA A 19 1.61 -1.03 9.61
CA ALA A 19 2.25 -2.33 9.77
C ALA A 19 3.24 -2.36 10.94
N LEU A 20 3.80 -1.22 11.35
CA LEU A 20 4.71 -1.11 12.50
C LEU A 20 4.01 -0.92 13.85
N HIS A 21 2.68 -1.04 13.93
CA HIS A 21 1.93 -0.72 15.17
C HIS A 21 2.39 -1.54 16.38
N ASP A 22 2.82 -2.79 16.16
CA ASP A 22 3.31 -3.72 17.19
C ASP A 22 4.85 -3.79 17.27
N GLY A 23 5.54 -2.95 16.48
CA GLY A 23 6.99 -2.89 16.39
C GLY A 23 7.64 -4.01 15.57
N ASN A 24 6.88 -4.92 14.94
CA ASN A 24 7.44 -6.03 14.17
C ASN A 24 6.72 -6.24 12.83
N LEU A 25 7.48 -6.37 11.75
CA LEU A 25 6.92 -6.74 10.44
C LEU A 25 6.96 -8.25 10.22
N SER A 26 5.79 -8.86 10.10
CA SER A 26 5.60 -10.24 9.65
C SER A 26 6.05 -10.42 8.18
N PHE A 27 6.18 -11.68 7.74
CA PHE A 27 6.53 -11.98 6.35
C PHE A 27 5.44 -11.54 5.35
N GLY A 28 4.17 -11.57 5.76
CA GLY A 28 3.05 -11.08 4.96
C GLY A 28 3.11 -9.57 4.73
N GLU A 29 3.27 -8.82 5.82
CA GLU A 29 3.38 -7.35 5.77
C GLU A 29 4.61 -6.90 4.98
N LYS A 30 5.78 -7.52 5.22
CA LYS A 30 7.00 -7.22 4.44
C LYS A 30 6.77 -7.38 2.94
N ARG A 31 6.04 -8.42 2.55
CA ARG A 31 5.72 -8.69 1.14
C ARG A 31 4.82 -7.62 0.54
N LEU A 32 3.76 -7.23 1.26
CA LEU A 32 2.85 -6.16 0.81
C LEU A 32 3.57 -4.81 0.75
N ILE A 33 4.38 -4.48 1.76
CA ILE A 33 5.20 -3.25 1.78
C ILE A 33 6.18 -3.24 0.60
N THR A 34 6.89 -4.33 0.36
CA THR A 34 7.83 -4.44 -0.77
C THR A 34 7.09 -4.26 -2.10
N LYS A 35 5.95 -4.94 -2.27
CA LYS A 35 5.14 -4.78 -3.47
C LYS A 35 4.65 -3.35 -3.65
N LEU A 36 4.21 -2.70 -2.57
CA LEU A 36 3.74 -1.33 -2.60
C LEU A 36 4.86 -0.36 -2.99
N ALA A 37 6.07 -0.50 -2.44
CA ALA A 37 7.22 0.33 -2.82
C ALA A 37 7.48 0.28 -4.33
N MET A 38 7.48 -0.94 -4.89
CA MET A 38 7.64 -1.15 -6.33
C MET A 38 6.49 -0.53 -7.14
N ALA A 39 5.25 -0.73 -6.69
CA ALA A 39 4.07 -0.26 -7.40
C ALA A 39 3.94 1.28 -7.38
N LEU A 40 4.41 1.91 -6.31
CA LEU A 40 4.54 3.37 -6.17
C LEU A 40 5.77 3.93 -6.88
N ARG A 41 6.63 3.09 -7.45
CA ARG A 41 7.89 3.46 -8.10
C ARG A 41 8.75 4.35 -7.20
N LEU A 42 8.90 3.94 -5.95
CA LEU A 42 9.84 4.60 -5.05
C LEU A 42 11.28 4.35 -5.52
N ASP A 43 12.13 5.34 -5.34
CA ASP A 43 13.56 5.21 -5.58
C ASP A 43 14.19 4.26 -4.53
N ASP A 44 15.33 3.64 -4.82
CA ASP A 44 15.89 2.55 -3.99
C ASP A 44 16.13 2.94 -2.52
N ASP A 45 16.43 4.21 -2.25
CA ASP A 45 16.69 4.77 -0.92
C ASP A 45 15.42 5.26 -0.20
N GLU A 46 14.36 5.58 -0.94
CA GLU A 46 13.12 6.14 -0.39
C GLU A 46 12.44 5.23 0.64
N PRO A 47 12.28 3.89 0.44
CA PRO A 47 11.66 3.03 1.45
C PRO A 47 12.39 3.05 2.79
N LYS A 48 13.72 3.04 2.76
CA LYS A 48 14.54 3.11 3.97
C LYS A 48 14.45 4.49 4.62
N MET A 49 14.59 5.56 3.84
CA MET A 49 14.44 6.93 4.31
C MET A 49 13.09 7.15 5.00
N ILE A 50 12.00 6.66 4.40
CA ILE A 50 10.65 6.77 4.97
C ILE A 50 10.53 5.97 6.27
N TYR A 51 11.11 4.77 6.31
CA TYR A 51 11.13 3.94 7.52
C TYR A 51 11.87 4.65 8.67
N ASP A 52 13.08 5.16 8.40
CA ASP A 52 13.90 5.87 9.39
C ASP A 52 13.15 7.12 9.91
N ALA A 53 12.52 7.90 9.02
CA ALA A 53 11.71 9.06 9.40
C ALA A 53 10.47 8.70 10.23
N ILE A 54 9.88 7.51 10.07
CA ILE A 54 8.79 7.04 10.95
C ILE A 54 9.31 6.81 12.37
N LEU A 55 10.49 6.21 12.51
CA LEU A 55 11.10 5.93 13.82
C LEU A 55 11.53 7.20 14.54
N GLU A 56 12.01 8.20 13.80
CA GLU A 56 12.50 9.47 14.34
C GLU A 56 11.39 10.53 14.48
N GLU A 57 10.14 10.18 14.15
CA GLU A 57 8.97 11.07 14.11
C GLU A 57 9.19 12.33 13.23
N GLU A 58 10.02 12.19 12.21
CA GLU A 58 10.38 13.28 11.30
C GLU A 58 9.32 13.51 10.21
N LYS A 59 9.31 14.74 9.71
CA LYS A 59 8.50 15.10 8.54
C LYS A 59 9.23 14.69 7.27
N LEU A 60 8.48 14.13 6.33
CA LEU A 60 8.98 13.86 4.99
C LEU A 60 8.77 15.07 4.08
N GLU A 61 9.70 15.28 3.17
CA GLU A 61 9.43 16.07 1.98
C GLU A 61 8.47 15.32 1.06
N ASP A 62 7.59 16.08 0.39
CA ASP A 62 6.67 15.55 -0.60
C ASP A 62 7.43 14.79 -1.69
N GLY A 63 6.87 13.67 -2.12
CA GLY A 63 7.32 12.90 -3.26
C GLY A 63 6.62 13.31 -4.55
N HIS A 64 6.76 12.45 -5.56
CA HIS A 64 6.03 12.64 -6.81
C HIS A 64 4.54 12.31 -6.64
N PRO A 65 3.63 13.15 -7.19
CA PRO A 65 2.21 12.87 -7.15
C PRO A 65 1.85 11.72 -8.09
N LEU A 66 0.99 10.84 -7.63
CA LEU A 66 0.39 9.74 -8.37
C LEU A 66 -0.80 10.25 -9.18
N THR A 67 -0.83 9.86 -10.44
CA THR A 67 -2.03 9.96 -11.27
C THR A 67 -3.11 8.98 -10.82
N ILE A 68 -4.36 9.19 -11.25
CA ILE A 68 -5.46 8.25 -10.97
C ILE A 68 -5.09 6.84 -11.47
N SER A 69 -4.56 6.72 -12.68
CA SER A 69 -4.17 5.41 -13.22
C SER A 69 -3.11 4.72 -12.35
N GLU A 70 -2.11 5.46 -11.85
CA GLU A 70 -1.07 4.90 -10.98
C GLU A 70 -1.64 4.43 -9.64
N LYS A 71 -2.60 5.16 -9.05
CA LYS A 71 -3.29 4.71 -7.84
C LYS A 71 -4.03 3.38 -8.05
N PHE A 72 -4.76 3.25 -9.16
CA PHE A 72 -5.47 2.02 -9.51
C PHE A 72 -4.52 0.85 -9.72
N THR A 73 -3.47 1.05 -10.53
CA THR A 73 -2.46 0.03 -10.79
C THR A 73 -1.75 -0.39 -9.50
N ALA A 74 -1.40 0.56 -8.64
CA ALA A 74 -0.75 0.25 -7.37
C ALA A 74 -1.67 -0.56 -6.45
N TYR A 75 -2.95 -0.18 -6.36
CA TYR A 75 -3.92 -0.93 -5.58
C TYR A 75 -4.13 -2.35 -6.09
N GLU A 76 -4.35 -2.53 -7.39
CA GLU A 76 -4.55 -3.83 -8.03
C GLU A 76 -3.37 -4.77 -7.76
N GLN A 77 -2.14 -4.29 -7.96
CA GLN A 77 -0.91 -5.05 -7.74
C GLN A 77 -0.71 -5.50 -6.28
N VAL A 78 -1.05 -4.65 -5.31
CA VAL A 78 -0.94 -4.99 -3.90
C VAL A 78 -2.08 -5.92 -3.49
N LEU A 79 -3.29 -5.71 -4.01
CA LEU A 79 -4.45 -6.57 -3.77
C LEU A 79 -4.21 -7.99 -4.31
N GLU A 80 -3.68 -8.12 -5.53
CA GLU A 80 -3.28 -9.41 -6.11
C GLU A 80 -2.29 -10.15 -5.18
N THR A 81 -1.26 -9.44 -4.71
CA THR A 81 -0.25 -10.00 -3.79
C THR A 81 -0.86 -10.49 -2.48
N PHE A 82 -1.85 -9.76 -1.96
CA PHE A 82 -2.62 -10.17 -0.80
C PHE A 82 -3.47 -11.41 -1.07
N LEU A 83 -4.17 -11.46 -2.21
CA LEU A 83 -5.08 -12.55 -2.56
C LEU A 83 -4.37 -13.89 -2.75
N ILE A 84 -3.19 -13.90 -3.37
CA ILE A 84 -2.40 -15.13 -3.61
C ILE A 84 -1.89 -15.76 -2.30
N ASN A 85 -1.69 -14.96 -1.24
CA ASN A 85 -1.19 -15.46 0.04
C ASN A 85 -2.25 -16.29 0.76
N THR A 86 -1.96 -17.52 1.17
CA THR A 86 -2.92 -18.40 1.85
C THR A 86 -3.14 -18.04 3.32
N ASN A 87 -2.13 -17.46 3.98
CA ASN A 87 -2.17 -17.08 5.39
C ASN A 87 -2.26 -15.55 5.52
N LYS A 88 -3.48 -15.03 5.37
CA LYS A 88 -3.79 -13.59 5.51
C LYS A 88 -4.01 -13.22 6.97
N THR A 89 -3.52 -12.06 7.39
CA THR A 89 -3.75 -11.50 8.74
C THR A 89 -4.71 -10.31 8.71
N ASP A 90 -5.25 -9.96 9.89
CA ASP A 90 -6.07 -8.75 10.05
C ASP A 90 -5.28 -7.47 9.76
N ASP A 91 -3.98 -7.46 10.04
CA ASP A 91 -3.12 -6.31 9.76
C ASP A 91 -2.86 -6.14 8.26
N GLU A 92 -2.66 -7.24 7.51
CA GLU A 92 -2.63 -7.20 6.06
C GLU A 92 -3.97 -6.69 5.48
N LEU A 93 -5.10 -7.11 6.04
CA LEU A 93 -6.42 -6.61 5.63
C LEU A 93 -6.58 -5.10 5.91
N ARG A 94 -6.07 -4.61 7.04
CA ARG A 94 -6.05 -3.18 7.38
C ARG A 94 -5.20 -2.37 6.39
N MET A 95 -4.06 -2.90 5.94
CA MET A 95 -3.24 -2.26 4.91
C MET A 95 -4.00 -2.12 3.58
N ILE A 96 -4.72 -3.17 3.14
CA ILE A 96 -5.55 -3.12 1.93
C ILE A 96 -6.70 -2.11 2.09
N ALA A 97 -7.37 -2.10 3.24
CA ALA A 97 -8.46 -1.16 3.52
C ALA A 97 -7.96 0.30 3.55
N TYR A 98 -6.78 0.53 4.13
CA TYR A 98 -6.13 1.83 4.13
C TYR A 98 -5.82 2.28 2.70
N LEU A 99 -5.17 1.43 1.89
CA LEU A 99 -4.82 1.76 0.51
C LEU A 99 -6.04 2.09 -0.34
N ARG A 100 -7.10 1.29 -0.18
CA ARG A 100 -8.37 1.53 -0.87
C ARG A 100 -8.92 2.92 -0.54
N ARG A 101 -8.84 3.32 0.73
CA ARG A 101 -9.37 4.60 1.21
C ARG A 101 -8.50 5.79 0.79
N VAL A 102 -7.18 5.70 0.93
CA VAL A 102 -6.25 6.80 0.58
C VAL A 102 -6.25 7.08 -0.92
N PHE A 103 -6.54 6.05 -1.75
CA PHE A 103 -6.71 6.17 -3.19
C PHE A 103 -8.13 6.48 -3.65
N GLU A 104 -9.08 6.60 -2.72
CA GLU A 104 -10.49 6.91 -3.01
C GLU A 104 -11.17 5.90 -3.94
N ILE A 105 -10.82 4.61 -3.79
CA ILE A 105 -11.38 3.54 -4.61
C ILE A 105 -12.77 3.14 -4.11
N SER A 106 -13.78 3.40 -4.95
CA SER A 106 -15.18 3.08 -4.69
C SER A 106 -15.44 1.57 -4.62
N ASP A 107 -16.61 1.18 -4.09
CA ASP A 107 -16.98 -0.24 -4.04
C ASP A 107 -17.13 -0.85 -5.43
N SER A 108 -17.61 -0.08 -6.41
CA SER A 108 -17.72 -0.52 -7.81
C SER A 108 -16.36 -0.79 -8.43
N GLU A 109 -15.39 0.09 -8.20
CA GLU A 109 -14.03 -0.05 -8.74
C GLU A 109 -13.31 -1.21 -8.08
N HIS A 110 -13.40 -1.34 -6.75
CA HIS A 110 -12.85 -2.47 -6.02
C HIS A 110 -13.42 -3.81 -6.52
N ARG A 111 -14.74 -3.92 -6.70
CA ARG A 111 -15.37 -5.13 -7.26
C ARG A 111 -14.89 -5.42 -8.69
N ALA A 112 -14.76 -4.39 -9.52
CA ALA A 112 -14.28 -4.56 -10.89
C ALA A 112 -12.84 -5.11 -10.93
N ILE A 113 -11.96 -4.63 -10.04
CA ILE A 113 -10.60 -5.14 -9.88
C ILE A 113 -10.61 -6.59 -9.41
N LEU A 114 -11.40 -6.93 -8.38
CA LEU A 114 -11.54 -8.32 -7.92
C LEU A 114 -12.00 -9.26 -9.04
N SER A 115 -13.03 -8.88 -9.80
CA SER A 115 -13.50 -9.68 -10.94
C SER A 115 -12.49 -9.76 -12.09
N SER A 116 -11.60 -8.78 -12.23
CA SER A 116 -10.50 -8.85 -13.19
C SER A 116 -9.45 -9.88 -12.76
N LEU A 117 -9.04 -9.82 -11.49
CA LEU A 117 -8.03 -10.72 -10.92
C LEU A 117 -8.51 -12.19 -10.89
N ASP A 118 -9.78 -12.43 -10.54
CA ASP A 118 -10.36 -13.78 -10.52
C ASP A 118 -10.26 -14.48 -11.89
N ARG A 119 -10.57 -13.74 -12.97
CA ARG A 119 -10.46 -14.24 -14.35
C ARG A 119 -9.03 -14.49 -14.83
N GLN A 120 -8.02 -13.95 -14.16
CA GLN A 120 -6.61 -14.22 -14.49
C GLN A 120 -6.08 -15.48 -13.80
N LEU A 121 -6.78 -15.97 -12.78
CA LEU A 121 -6.43 -17.17 -12.02
C LEU A 121 -7.08 -18.44 -12.56
N GLU A 122 -8.08 -18.30 -13.45
CA GLU A 122 -8.71 -19.37 -14.25
C GLU A 122 -7.89 -19.73 -15.50
#